data_AF-A0A949GA16-F1
#
_entry.id   AF-A0A949GA16-F1
#
_cell.length_a   1.000
_cell.length_b   1.000
_cell.length_c   1.000
_cell.angle_alpha   90.00
_cell.angle_beta   90.00
_cell.angle_gamma   90.00
#
_symmetry.space_group_name_H-M   'P 1'
#
loop_
_entity.id
_entity.type
_entity.pdbx_description
1 polymer ?
#
loop_
_entity_poly.entity_id
_entity_poly.type
_entity_poly.pdbx_seq_one_letter_code
_entity_poly.pdbx_strand_id
1 'polypeptide(L)'
;MIRNGYTIEPRADLRKAGLSGADLQWADLQWANLRWANLWKANLWGANLRWANLWGADLRWANLRSADLRSADLRWANLREADLRWANLWKANLRNADLRNADLEGSNLIDLGVDPRGYRFVAVPHDDGCRIAAGCRWFTLPEALAHWANNPDAMARLALLEGREP
;
A
#
# COMPACT_ATOMS: atom_id res chain seq x y z
N MET A 1 9.35 -18.69 7.65
CA MET A 1 9.17 -20.06 8.19
C MET A 1 7.69 -20.42 8.00
N ILE A 2 7.39 -21.69 7.73
CA ILE A 2 6.19 -22.28 7.10
C ILE A 2 4.90 -22.25 7.96
N ARG A 3 3.71 -22.26 7.32
CA ARG A 3 2.60 -23.20 7.65
C ARG A 3 1.93 -23.69 6.35
N ASN A 4 1.96 -25.02 6.11
CA ASN A 4 1.46 -25.79 4.94
C ASN A 4 2.47 -26.28 3.88
N GLY A 5 3.74 -26.55 4.24
CA GLY A 5 4.60 -27.45 3.45
C GLY A 5 5.16 -26.93 2.12
N TYR A 6 4.87 -25.69 1.73
CA TYR A 6 5.46 -25.06 0.55
C TYR A 6 6.23 -23.80 0.94
N THR A 7 7.52 -23.76 0.63
CA THR A 7 8.33 -22.54 0.67
C THR A 7 7.98 -21.73 -0.57
N ILE A 8 7.42 -20.53 -0.40
CA ILE A 8 7.34 -19.58 -1.52
C ILE A 8 8.73 -18.96 -1.66
N GLU A 9 9.36 -19.19 -2.81
CA GLU A 9 10.65 -18.60 -3.12
C GLU A 9 10.50 -17.13 -3.52
N PRO A 10 11.52 -16.30 -3.28
CA PRO A 10 11.62 -14.99 -3.92
C PRO A 10 11.45 -15.12 -5.44
N ARG A 11 10.84 -14.13 -6.09
CA ARG A 11 10.51 -14.14 -7.53
C ARG A 11 9.47 -15.18 -7.94
N ALA A 12 8.80 -15.87 -7.01
CA ALA A 12 7.73 -16.80 -7.35
C ALA A 12 6.67 -16.15 -8.24
N ASP A 13 6.21 -16.89 -9.26
CA ASP A 13 5.06 -16.51 -10.06
C ASP A 13 3.78 -17.02 -9.40
N LEU A 14 3.06 -16.09 -8.79
CA LEU A 14 1.82 -16.31 -8.03
C LEU A 14 0.67 -15.50 -8.64
N ARG A 15 0.72 -15.23 -9.94
CA ARG A 15 -0.34 -14.52 -10.65
C ARG A 15 -1.67 -15.25 -10.47
N LYS A 16 -2.70 -14.51 -10.06
CA LYS A 16 -4.05 -15.04 -9.81
C LYS A 16 -4.11 -16.17 -8.78
N ALA A 17 -3.07 -16.36 -7.97
CA ALA A 17 -3.05 -17.41 -6.96
C ALA A 17 -4.17 -17.19 -5.92
N GLY A 18 -4.80 -18.28 -5.50
CA GLY A 18 -5.76 -18.31 -4.39
C GLY A 18 -5.02 -18.46 -3.07
N LEU A 19 -4.64 -17.34 -2.45
CA LEU A 19 -3.87 -17.27 -1.20
C LEU A 19 -4.71 -16.68 -0.05
N SER A 20 -6.03 -16.80 -0.15
CA SER A 20 -6.92 -16.27 0.86
C SER A 20 -6.74 -17.00 2.19
N GLY A 21 -6.60 -16.24 3.27
CA GLY A 21 -6.32 -16.77 4.61
C GLY A 21 -4.96 -17.46 4.74
N ALA A 22 -4.09 -17.37 3.73
CA ALA A 22 -2.79 -18.01 3.76
C ALA A 22 -1.92 -17.42 4.88
N ASP A 23 -1.18 -18.28 5.56
CA ASP A 23 -0.19 -17.88 6.55
C ASP A 23 1.17 -17.67 5.85
N LEU A 24 1.50 -16.40 5.60
CA LEU A 24 2.69 -15.93 4.89
C LEU A 24 3.54 -15.03 5.80
N GLN A 25 3.46 -15.22 7.12
CA GLN A 25 4.25 -14.48 8.08
C GLN A 25 5.74 -14.66 7.78
N TRP A 26 6.48 -13.54 7.75
CA TRP A 26 7.92 -13.53 7.47
C TRP A 26 8.30 -14.21 6.14
N ALA A 27 7.36 -14.36 5.21
CA ALA A 27 7.64 -14.93 3.90
C ALA A 27 8.56 -14.01 3.12
N ASP A 28 9.51 -14.59 2.39
CA ASP A 28 10.33 -13.86 1.44
C ASP A 28 9.66 -13.88 0.06
N LEU A 29 8.92 -12.81 -0.22
CA LEU A 29 8.18 -12.57 -1.45
C LEU A 29 8.83 -11.47 -2.29
N GLN A 30 10.13 -11.22 -2.08
CA GLN A 30 10.85 -10.22 -2.84
C GLN A 30 10.74 -10.52 -4.34
N TRP A 31 10.41 -9.51 -5.15
CA TRP A 31 10.20 -9.64 -6.59
C TRP A 31 9.09 -10.62 -7.03
N ALA A 32 8.29 -11.16 -6.10
CA ALA A 32 7.24 -12.10 -6.45
C ALA A 32 6.18 -11.44 -7.35
N ASN A 33 5.63 -12.21 -8.28
CA ASN A 33 4.57 -11.77 -9.17
C ASN A 33 3.22 -12.20 -8.61
N LEU A 34 2.56 -11.32 -7.87
CA LEU A 34 1.27 -11.51 -7.19
C LEU A 34 0.12 -10.78 -7.91
N ARG A 35 0.27 -10.50 -9.21
CA ARG A 35 -0.77 -9.77 -9.96
C ARG A 35 -2.08 -10.52 -9.89
N TRP A 36 -3.16 -9.80 -9.54
CA TRP A 36 -4.49 -10.36 -9.35
C TRP A 36 -4.59 -11.51 -8.33
N ALA A 37 -3.59 -11.73 -7.48
CA ALA A 37 -3.67 -12.75 -6.45
C ALA A 37 -4.80 -12.40 -5.47
N ASN A 38 -5.50 -13.43 -4.99
CA ASN A 38 -6.45 -13.30 -3.90
C ASN A 38 -5.71 -13.54 -2.58
N LEU A 39 -5.40 -12.47 -1.86
CA LEU A 39 -4.78 -12.46 -0.53
C LEU A 39 -5.78 -12.03 0.55
N TRP A 40 -7.09 -12.21 0.31
CA TRP A 40 -8.14 -11.86 1.28
C TRP A 40 -7.86 -12.53 2.62
N LYS A 41 -7.75 -11.74 3.70
CA LYS A 41 -7.39 -12.20 5.05
C LYS A 41 -6.05 -12.95 5.17
N ALA A 42 -5.15 -12.84 4.19
CA ALA A 42 -3.83 -13.43 4.30
C ALA A 42 -3.04 -12.80 5.45
N ASN A 43 -2.24 -13.60 6.15
CA ASN A 43 -1.34 -13.12 7.18
C ASN A 43 0.06 -12.90 6.59
N LEU A 44 0.42 -11.65 6.31
CA LEU A 44 1.69 -11.20 5.73
C LEU A 44 2.54 -10.44 6.77
N TRP A 45 2.30 -10.67 8.06
CA TRP A 45 3.04 -9.98 9.12
C TRP A 45 4.55 -10.19 8.97
N GLY A 46 5.29 -9.08 8.90
CA GLY A 46 6.74 -9.09 8.72
C GLY A 46 7.22 -9.65 7.37
N ALA A 47 6.34 -9.86 6.39
CA ALA A 47 6.74 -10.39 5.09
C ALA A 47 7.63 -9.40 4.31
N ASN A 48 8.60 -9.93 3.58
CA ASN A 48 9.42 -9.16 2.65
C ASN A 48 8.75 -9.15 1.28
N LEU A 49 8.13 -8.03 0.90
CA LEU A 49 7.42 -7.80 -0.36
C LEU A 49 8.13 -6.76 -1.23
N ARG A 50 9.42 -6.50 -0.98
CA ARG A 50 10.17 -5.48 -1.73
C ARG A 50 10.15 -5.82 -3.22
N TRP A 51 9.82 -4.82 -4.04
CA TRP A 51 9.73 -4.97 -5.50
C TRP A 51 8.69 -6.00 -5.99
N ALA A 52 7.80 -6.49 -5.12
CA ALA A 52 6.76 -7.41 -5.51
C ALA A 52 5.75 -6.72 -6.44
N ASN A 53 5.18 -7.49 -7.37
CA ASN A 53 4.11 -7.02 -8.24
C ASN A 53 2.75 -7.46 -7.71
N LEU A 54 2.06 -6.58 -7.00
CA LEU A 54 0.73 -6.77 -6.41
C LEU A 54 -0.37 -6.08 -7.24
N TRP A 55 -0.11 -5.83 -8.52
CA TRP A 55 -1.06 -5.11 -9.36
C TRP A 55 -2.42 -5.80 -9.40
N GLY A 56 -3.47 -5.09 -8.99
CA GLY A 56 -4.83 -5.60 -8.91
C GLY A 56 -5.07 -6.69 -7.86
N ALA A 57 -4.13 -6.94 -6.94
CA ALA A 57 -4.30 -7.97 -5.91
C ALA A 57 -5.42 -7.60 -4.92
N ASP A 58 -6.13 -8.60 -4.41
CA ASP A 58 -7.12 -8.44 -3.35
C ASP A 58 -6.46 -8.71 -1.99
N LEU A 59 -6.18 -7.65 -1.24
CA LEU A 59 -5.54 -7.66 0.08
C LEU A 59 -6.53 -7.25 1.18
N ARG A 60 -7.84 -7.30 0.92
CA ARG A 60 -8.85 -6.91 1.91
C ARG A 60 -8.67 -7.71 3.18
N TRP A 61 -8.69 -7.04 4.33
CA TRP A 61 -8.48 -7.64 5.66
C TRP A 61 -7.13 -8.37 5.85
N ALA A 62 -6.16 -8.18 4.95
CA ALA A 62 -4.84 -8.79 5.12
C ALA A 62 -4.09 -8.15 6.29
N ASN A 63 -3.32 -8.96 7.01
CA ASN A 63 -2.39 -8.48 8.03
C ASN A 63 -1.04 -8.20 7.37
N LEU A 64 -0.72 -6.94 7.09
CA LEU A 64 0.54 -6.46 6.53
C LEU A 64 1.39 -5.73 7.58
N ARG A 65 1.10 -5.93 8.88
CA ARG A 65 1.84 -5.25 9.94
C ARG A 65 3.33 -5.53 9.81
N SER A 66 4.16 -4.49 9.93
CA SER A 66 5.62 -4.58 9.81
C SER A 66 6.14 -5.17 8.49
N ALA A 67 5.29 -5.30 7.46
CA ALA A 67 5.73 -5.81 6.16
C ALA A 67 6.61 -4.79 5.43
N ASP A 68 7.55 -5.28 4.64
CA ASP A 68 8.44 -4.47 3.82
C ASP A 68 7.95 -4.43 2.37
N LEU A 69 7.23 -3.38 2.01
CA LEU A 69 6.62 -3.14 0.70
C LEU A 69 7.43 -2.15 -0.14
N ARG A 70 8.72 -1.92 0.19
CA ARG A 70 9.52 -0.92 -0.52
C ARG A 70 9.54 -1.19 -2.03
N SER A 71 9.23 -0.16 -2.80
CA SER A 71 9.14 -0.20 -4.27
C SER A 71 8.17 -1.26 -4.83
N ALA A 72 7.21 -1.76 -4.05
CA ALA A 72 6.20 -2.69 -4.55
C ALA A 72 5.22 -2.00 -5.51
N ASP A 73 4.73 -2.73 -6.51
CA ASP A 73 3.68 -2.28 -7.43
C ASP A 73 2.31 -2.69 -6.88
N LEU A 74 1.64 -1.78 -6.18
CA LEU A 74 0.30 -1.98 -5.58
C LEU A 74 -0.81 -1.33 -6.41
N ARG A 75 -0.55 -1.03 -7.69
CA ARG A 75 -1.53 -0.30 -8.48
C ARG A 75 -2.81 -1.11 -8.62
N TRP A 76 -3.96 -0.47 -8.44
CA TRP A 76 -5.29 -1.12 -8.44
C TRP A 76 -5.50 -2.20 -7.37
N ALA A 77 -4.60 -2.34 -6.40
CA ALA A 77 -4.78 -3.30 -5.32
C ALA A 77 -5.94 -2.87 -4.39
N ASN A 78 -6.66 -3.84 -3.85
CA ASN A 78 -7.71 -3.61 -2.87
C ASN A 78 -7.17 -3.85 -1.46
N LEU A 79 -6.88 -2.79 -0.73
CA LEU A 79 -6.32 -2.80 0.64
C LEU A 79 -7.37 -2.43 1.69
N ARG A 80 -8.68 -2.52 1.37
CA ARG A 80 -9.71 -2.13 2.34
C ARG A 80 -9.60 -2.95 3.61
N GLU A 81 -9.70 -2.30 4.76
CA GLU A 81 -9.62 -2.95 6.08
C GLU A 81 -8.29 -3.69 6.33
N ALA A 82 -7.25 -3.46 5.53
CA ALA A 82 -5.95 -4.10 5.75
C ALA A 82 -5.20 -3.45 6.92
N ASP A 83 -4.47 -4.25 7.69
CA ASP A 83 -3.60 -3.77 8.76
C ASP A 83 -2.20 -3.50 8.17
N LEU A 84 -1.87 -2.23 7.90
CA LEU A 84 -0.57 -1.77 7.39
C LEU A 84 0.29 -1.14 8.50
N ARG A 85 -0.02 -1.40 9.77
CA ARG A 85 0.70 -0.75 10.86
C ARG A 85 2.19 -1.06 10.81
N TRP A 86 3.03 -0.05 10.98
CA TRP A 86 4.48 -0.18 10.92
C TRP A 86 5.03 -0.73 9.59
N ALA A 87 4.22 -0.78 8.53
CA ALA A 87 4.67 -1.24 7.23
C ALA A 87 5.55 -0.19 6.53
N ASN A 88 6.52 -0.66 5.76
CA ASN A 88 7.40 0.21 4.98
C ASN A 88 6.97 0.26 3.52
N LEU A 89 6.36 1.36 3.09
CA LEU A 89 5.89 1.60 1.73
C LEU A 89 6.76 2.62 0.97
N TRP A 90 8.04 2.78 1.34
CA TRP A 90 8.93 3.73 0.65
C TRP A 90 9.01 3.39 -0.84
N LYS A 91 8.73 4.38 -1.71
CA LYS A 91 8.62 4.24 -3.17
C LYS A 91 7.55 3.27 -3.69
N ALA A 92 6.63 2.79 -2.86
CA ALA A 92 5.58 1.89 -3.33
C ALA A 92 4.64 2.62 -4.31
N ASN A 93 4.18 1.92 -5.34
CA ASN A 93 3.26 2.50 -6.31
C ASN A 93 1.81 2.18 -5.94
N LEU A 94 1.14 3.11 -5.27
CA LEU A 94 -0.25 2.98 -4.81
C LEU A 94 -1.28 3.57 -5.79
N ARG A 95 -0.95 3.77 -7.08
CA ARG A 95 -1.92 4.27 -8.09
C ARG A 95 -3.22 3.48 -8.03
N ASN A 96 -4.33 4.16 -7.83
CA ASN A 96 -5.66 3.55 -7.91
C ASN A 96 -5.91 2.44 -6.86
N ALA A 97 -5.06 2.34 -5.83
CA ALA A 97 -5.26 1.40 -4.74
C ALA A 97 -6.38 1.89 -3.81
N ASP A 98 -7.15 0.94 -3.27
CA ASP A 98 -8.25 1.24 -2.36
C ASP A 98 -7.84 1.00 -0.90
N LEU A 99 -7.51 2.06 -0.15
CA LEU A 99 -7.10 2.00 1.26
C LEU A 99 -8.22 2.34 2.26
N ARG A 100 -9.49 2.25 1.85
CA ARG A 100 -10.60 2.60 2.74
C ARG A 100 -10.58 1.73 4.00
N ASN A 101 -10.60 2.39 5.15
CA ASN A 101 -10.54 1.75 6.48
C ASN A 101 -9.26 0.93 6.75
N ALA A 102 -8.21 1.04 5.94
CA ALA A 102 -6.93 0.42 6.29
C ALA A 102 -6.36 1.04 7.58
N ASP A 103 -5.58 0.30 8.36
CA ASP A 103 -4.85 0.86 9.49
C ASP A 103 -3.43 1.24 9.04
N LEU A 104 -3.08 2.52 9.10
CA LEU A 104 -1.79 3.05 8.63
C LEU A 104 -0.86 3.46 9.79
N GLU A 105 -1.24 3.20 11.05
CA GLU A 105 -0.49 3.66 12.23
C GLU A 105 0.99 3.23 12.17
N GLY A 106 1.90 4.19 12.28
CA GLY A 106 3.34 3.92 12.27
C GLY A 106 3.91 3.47 10.92
N SER A 107 3.09 3.37 9.86
CA SER A 107 3.62 3.25 8.50
C SER A 107 4.32 4.54 8.07
N ASN A 108 5.11 4.48 7.01
CA ASN A 108 5.74 5.68 6.45
C ASN A 108 4.85 6.43 5.42
N LEU A 109 3.58 6.06 5.30
CA LEU A 109 2.61 6.84 4.51
C LEU A 109 2.14 8.06 5.31
N ILE A 110 1.93 9.16 4.61
CA ILE A 110 1.35 10.37 5.19
C ILE A 110 -0.13 10.37 4.83
N ASP A 111 -0.99 10.17 5.82
CA ASP A 111 -2.45 10.15 5.62
C ASP A 111 -2.98 11.55 5.35
N LEU A 112 -3.48 11.81 4.14
CA LEU A 112 -4.02 13.11 3.75
C LEU A 112 -5.53 13.23 4.05
N GLY A 113 -6.14 12.17 4.57
CA GLY A 113 -7.54 12.12 4.92
C GLY A 113 -8.39 11.40 3.88
N VAL A 114 -9.70 11.67 3.94
CA VAL A 114 -10.73 10.93 3.20
C VAL A 114 -11.60 11.93 2.42
N ASP A 115 -11.96 11.60 1.17
CA ASP A 115 -12.90 12.41 0.38
C ASP A 115 -14.37 12.13 0.73
N PRO A 116 -15.34 12.91 0.22
CA PRO A 116 -16.77 12.66 0.46
C PRO A 116 -17.30 11.32 -0.05
N ARG A 117 -16.56 10.61 -0.92
CA ARG A 117 -16.91 9.26 -1.41
C ARG A 117 -16.32 8.16 -0.52
N GLY A 118 -15.60 8.55 0.54
CA GLY A 118 -14.97 7.66 1.49
C GLY A 118 -13.60 7.16 1.04
N TYR A 119 -13.03 7.60 -0.09
CA TYR A 119 -11.70 7.17 -0.51
C TYR A 119 -10.63 7.81 0.35
N ARG A 120 -9.64 7.01 0.77
CA ARG A 120 -8.48 7.49 1.53
C ARG A 120 -7.36 7.91 0.60
N PHE A 121 -6.67 8.97 0.98
CA PHE A 121 -5.58 9.56 0.22
C PHE A 121 -4.33 9.59 1.07
N VAL A 122 -3.20 9.33 0.43
CA VAL A 122 -1.91 9.20 1.10
C VAL A 122 -0.82 9.82 0.26
N ALA A 123 0.18 10.41 0.91
CA ALA A 123 1.45 10.72 0.27
C ALA A 123 2.41 9.55 0.52
N VAL A 124 3.01 9.06 -0.56
CA VAL A 124 4.05 8.04 -0.52
C VAL A 124 5.41 8.73 -0.60
N PRO A 125 6.35 8.46 0.31
CA PRO A 125 7.67 9.07 0.24
C PRO A 125 8.56 8.38 -0.79
N HIS A 126 9.33 9.18 -1.50
CA HIS A 126 10.31 8.83 -2.52
C HIS A 126 11.62 9.62 -2.29
N ASP A 127 12.64 9.35 -3.12
CA ASP A 127 13.90 10.12 -3.06
C ASP A 127 13.71 11.57 -3.55
N ASP A 128 12.77 11.77 -4.49
CA ASP A 128 12.39 13.02 -5.13
C ASP A 128 11.16 13.65 -4.46
N GLY A 129 11.02 13.49 -3.14
CA GLY A 129 9.89 14.02 -2.38
C GLY A 129 8.73 13.04 -2.22
N CYS A 130 7.49 13.50 -2.37
CA CYS A 130 6.30 12.68 -2.13
C CYS A 130 5.44 12.54 -3.38
N ARG A 131 4.83 11.35 -3.55
CA ARG A 131 3.84 11.10 -4.60
C ARG A 131 2.48 10.86 -3.98
N ILE A 132 1.49 11.65 -4.39
CA ILE A 132 0.15 11.63 -3.79
C ILE A 132 -0.72 10.60 -4.50
N ALA A 133 -1.10 9.55 -3.77
CA ALA A 133 -2.07 8.56 -4.21
C ALA A 133 -3.45 8.87 -3.61
N ALA A 134 -4.49 8.73 -4.41
CA ALA A 134 -5.80 9.30 -4.12
C ALA A 134 -6.93 8.37 -4.56
N GLY A 135 -7.33 7.42 -3.71
CA GLY A 135 -8.32 6.42 -4.10
C GLY A 135 -8.07 5.87 -5.51
N CYS A 136 -9.05 6.01 -6.42
CA CYS A 136 -8.99 5.56 -7.82
C CYS A 136 -8.33 6.53 -8.83
N ARG A 137 -7.60 7.58 -8.42
CA ARG A 137 -6.88 8.51 -9.33
C ARG A 137 -5.53 8.98 -8.76
N TRP A 138 -4.72 9.65 -9.57
CA TRP A 138 -3.55 10.43 -9.14
C TRP A 138 -3.88 11.91 -9.03
N PHE A 139 -3.16 12.58 -8.14
CA PHE A 139 -3.04 14.03 -8.11
C PHE A 139 -1.54 14.36 -8.06
N THR A 140 -1.10 15.30 -8.88
CA THR A 140 0.10 16.10 -8.61
C THR A 140 -0.12 16.93 -7.34
N LEU A 141 0.94 17.48 -6.74
CA LEU A 141 0.78 18.35 -5.57
C LEU A 141 -0.16 19.55 -5.85
N PRO A 142 -0.07 20.27 -6.99
CA PRO A 142 -1.05 21.30 -7.33
C PRO A 142 -2.49 20.78 -7.46
N GLU A 143 -2.68 19.62 -8.10
CA GLU A 143 -4.02 19.02 -8.21
C GLU A 143 -4.57 18.63 -6.83
N ALA A 144 -3.72 18.15 -5.93
CA ALA A 144 -4.07 17.82 -4.56
C ALA A 144 -4.48 19.07 -3.77
N LEU A 145 -3.66 20.12 -3.79
CA LEU A 145 -3.96 21.41 -3.15
C LEU A 145 -5.30 21.97 -3.63
N ALA A 146 -5.57 21.90 -4.94
CA ALA A 146 -6.85 22.32 -5.51
C ALA A 146 -8.01 21.43 -5.06
N HIS A 147 -7.82 20.11 -5.00
CA HIS A 147 -8.84 19.15 -4.58
C HIS A 147 -9.25 19.35 -3.12
N TRP A 148 -8.28 19.69 -2.26
CA TRP A 148 -8.47 19.84 -0.82
C TRP A 148 -8.49 21.26 -0.32
N ALA A 149 -8.62 22.26 -1.19
CA ALA A 149 -8.65 23.66 -0.80
C ALA A 149 -9.67 23.97 0.33
N ASN A 150 -10.75 23.19 0.43
CA ASN A 150 -11.79 23.32 1.46
C ASN A 150 -11.67 22.32 2.63
N ASN A 151 -10.56 21.58 2.74
CA ASN A 151 -10.27 20.63 3.83
C ASN A 151 -9.01 21.09 4.59
N PRO A 152 -9.16 21.85 5.69
CA PRO A 152 -8.04 22.45 6.41
C PRO A 152 -7.01 21.43 6.93
N ASP A 153 -7.48 20.26 7.38
CA ASP A 153 -6.60 19.20 7.89
C ASP A 153 -5.74 18.60 6.79
N ALA A 154 -6.36 18.31 5.63
CA ALA A 154 -5.63 17.84 4.45
C ALA A 154 -4.62 18.89 3.97
N MET A 155 -5.01 20.18 3.94
CA MET A 155 -4.13 21.28 3.54
C MET A 155 -2.95 21.46 4.49
N ALA A 156 -3.15 21.35 5.80
CA ALA A 156 -2.06 21.41 6.77
C ALA A 156 -1.04 20.29 6.54
N ARG A 157 -1.50 19.09 6.19
CA ARG A 157 -0.60 17.95 5.89
C ARG A 157 0.10 18.10 4.55
N LEU A 158 -0.55 18.65 3.53
CA LEU A 158 0.06 18.94 2.23
C LEU A 158 1.14 20.03 2.33
N ALA A 159 0.91 21.07 3.12
CA ALA A 159 1.90 22.13 3.35
C ALA A 159 3.19 21.58 3.99
N LEU A 160 3.10 20.51 4.81
CA LEU A 160 4.29 19.82 5.34
C LEU A 160 5.08 19.07 4.25
N LEU A 161 4.47 18.81 3.09
CA LEU A 161 5.11 18.18 1.93
C LEU A 161 5.80 19.19 1.01
N GLU A 162 5.31 20.44 0.94
CA GLU A 162 5.86 21.49 0.08
C GLU A 162 7.35 21.79 0.37
N GLY A 163 7.78 21.66 1.63
CA GLY A 163 9.20 21.75 2.02
C GLY A 163 10.02 20.48 1.79
N ARG A 164 9.43 19.46 1.16
CA ARG A 164 10.03 18.15 0.88
C ARG A 164 9.97 17.76 -0.60
N GLU A 165 9.46 18.63 -1.46
CA GLU A 165 9.60 18.50 -2.91
C GLU A 165 11.06 18.83 -3.31
N PRO A 166 11.58 18.23 -4.39
CA PRO A 166 12.97 18.42 -4.83
C PRO A 166 13.24 19.83 -5.37
#